data_AF-A0A9E4MU95-F1
#
_entry.id   AF-A0A9E4MU95-F1
#
_cell.length_a   1.000
_cell.length_b   1.000
_cell.length_c   1.000
_cell.angle_alpha   90.00
_cell.angle_beta   90.00
_cell.angle_gamma   90.00
#
_symmetry.space_group_name_H-M   'P 1'
#
loop_
_entity.id
_entity.type
_entity.pdbx_description
1 polymer ?
#
loop_
_entity_poly.entity_id
_entity_poly.type
_entity_poly.pdbx_seq_one_letter_code
_entity_poly.pdbx_strand_id
1 'polypeptide(L)'
;MIFKRLPSILIACVLALSLFVSGCSSTTTTSAPPTTSQPTSGGNKTIAAEPVSGGSFNKFFPKSEGDYKVTYRQEKSGFAQAKLSQGSTDLALLSINDIASNPSSVSKFRESSKKIAGYPAVTQGKNTTAILVADRYQVKVTSQSDSFTESDREEWLINFNLTGLARVK
;
A
#
# COMPACT_ATOMS: atom_id res chain seq x y z
N MET A 1 -63.09 7.91 -9.42
CA MET A 1 -62.46 6.76 -10.13
C MET A 1 -62.14 7.21 -11.55
N ILE A 2 -61.04 7.95 -11.71
CA ILE A 2 -59.74 7.49 -12.23
C ILE A 2 -59.76 7.23 -13.75
N PHE A 3 -59.38 8.31 -14.46
CA PHE A 3 -59.11 8.38 -15.87
C PHE A 3 -57.97 7.42 -16.22
N LYS A 4 -58.29 6.44 -17.06
CA LYS A 4 -57.32 5.54 -17.69
C LYS A 4 -56.75 6.21 -18.93
N ARG A 5 -55.44 5.99 -19.12
CA ARG A 5 -54.63 6.21 -20.34
C ARG A 5 -54.15 7.64 -20.56
N LEU A 6 -52.99 7.99 -19.97
CA LEU A 6 -52.13 9.03 -20.55
C LEU A 6 -50.69 9.14 -19.97
N PRO A 7 -49.86 8.07 -19.92
CA PRO A 7 -48.42 8.36 -19.84
C PRO A 7 -47.59 7.41 -20.70
N SER A 8 -47.59 7.62 -22.02
CA SER A 8 -46.58 6.98 -22.88
C SER A 8 -46.00 7.91 -23.95
N ILE A 9 -46.37 9.19 -23.95
CA ILE A 9 -45.93 10.17 -24.96
C ILE A 9 -44.97 11.22 -24.37
N LEU A 10 -44.85 11.32 -23.04
CA LEU A 10 -43.90 12.23 -22.39
C LEU A 10 -42.47 11.70 -22.26
N ILE A 11 -42.23 10.41 -22.56
CA ILE A 11 -40.92 9.76 -22.39
C ILE A 11 -40.01 9.94 -23.62
N ALA A 12 -40.56 10.25 -24.80
CA ALA A 12 -39.77 10.31 -26.04
C ALA A 12 -39.09 11.68 -26.30
N CYS A 13 -39.55 12.77 -25.68
CA CYS A 13 -38.96 14.10 -25.94
C CYS A 13 -37.76 14.48 -25.06
N VAL A 14 -37.52 13.78 -23.94
CA VAL A 14 -36.45 14.15 -23.01
C VAL A 14 -35.10 13.51 -23.37
N LEU A 15 -35.08 12.51 -24.25
CA LEU A 15 -33.86 11.76 -24.60
C LEU A 15 -33.08 12.32 -25.81
N ALA A 16 -33.58 13.37 -26.48
CA ALA A 16 -33.02 13.87 -27.74
C ALA A 16 -32.12 15.12 -27.61
N LEU A 17 -31.86 15.64 -26.39
CA LEU A 17 -31.18 16.94 -26.22
C LEU A 17 -29.81 16.92 -25.52
N SER A 18 -29.19 15.76 -25.28
CA SER A 18 -27.86 15.69 -24.61
C SER A 18 -26.68 15.32 -25.52
N LEU A 19 -26.87 15.22 -26.84
CA LEU A 19 -25.79 14.98 -27.80
C LEU A 19 -25.23 16.28 -28.39
N PHE A 20 -24.59 17.14 -27.60
CA PHE A 20 -23.63 18.15 -28.13
C PHE A 20 -22.70 18.66 -27.01
N VAL A 21 -21.64 17.90 -26.73
CA VAL A 21 -20.39 18.47 -26.18
C VAL A 21 -19.26 18.08 -27.12
N SER A 22 -18.87 19.04 -27.95
CA SER A 22 -17.66 19.01 -28.76
C SER A 22 -16.43 19.14 -27.86
N GLY A 23 -15.64 18.07 -27.75
CA GLY A 23 -14.30 18.10 -27.17
C GLY A 23 -13.25 18.02 -28.27
N CYS A 24 -12.88 19.16 -28.86
CA CYS A 24 -11.75 19.26 -29.77
C CYS A 24 -10.70 20.20 -29.14
N SER A 25 -9.57 19.63 -28.72
CA SER A 25 -8.33 20.35 -28.38
C SER A 25 -7.18 19.36 -28.45
N SER A 26 -6.84 18.93 -29.68
CA SER A 26 -5.57 18.25 -29.96
C SER A 26 -4.49 19.32 -30.16
N THR A 27 -3.92 19.85 -29.08
CA THR A 27 -2.65 20.59 -29.14
C THR A 27 -1.50 19.60 -29.03
N THR A 28 -1.07 19.09 -30.18
CA THR A 28 0.29 18.61 -30.38
C THR A 28 1.26 19.78 -30.19
N THR A 29 1.91 19.83 -29.04
CA THR A 29 3.21 20.48 -28.91
C THR A 29 4.17 19.46 -28.31
N THR A 30 5.04 18.95 -29.17
CA THR A 30 6.32 18.33 -28.84
C THR A 30 7.00 19.13 -27.74
N SER A 31 7.13 18.51 -26.57
CA SER A 31 8.14 18.90 -25.59
C SER A 31 8.94 17.65 -25.25
N ALA A 32 10.17 17.65 -25.73
CA ALA A 32 11.23 16.76 -25.27
C ALA A 32 11.27 16.73 -23.73
N PRO A 33 11.75 15.65 -23.10
CA PRO A 33 11.90 15.61 -21.64
C PRO A 33 12.79 16.79 -21.21
N PRO A 34 12.42 17.57 -20.19
CA PRO A 34 13.39 18.47 -19.58
C PRO A 34 14.44 17.61 -18.88
N THR A 35 15.58 17.43 -19.53
CA THR A 35 16.85 17.22 -18.82
C THR A 35 17.11 18.48 -18.01
N THR A 36 16.60 18.51 -16.78
CA THR A 36 16.99 19.53 -15.80
C THR A 36 18.39 19.20 -15.31
N SER A 37 19.39 19.53 -16.12
CA SER A 37 20.74 19.78 -15.66
C SER A 37 20.78 21.22 -15.16
N GLN A 38 20.38 21.44 -13.91
CA GLN A 38 20.65 22.69 -13.21
C GLN A 38 21.57 22.40 -12.02
N PRO A 39 22.78 23.00 -11.96
CA PRO A 39 23.67 22.86 -10.83
C PRO A 39 23.20 23.80 -9.72
N THR A 40 22.58 23.26 -8.67
CA THR A 40 22.40 23.97 -7.41
C THR A 40 23.54 23.60 -6.47
N SER A 41 24.44 24.56 -6.31
CA SER A 41 25.51 24.58 -5.31
C SER A 41 24.96 24.43 -3.89
N GLY A 42 25.68 23.68 -3.06
CA GLY A 42 25.78 23.94 -1.62
C GLY A 42 24.59 23.52 -0.75
N GLY A 43 24.38 22.22 -0.60
CA GLY A 43 23.55 21.65 0.46
C GLY A 43 23.74 20.15 0.44
N ASN A 44 24.07 19.54 1.57
CA ASN A 44 24.43 18.12 1.68
C ASN A 44 23.29 17.26 1.09
N LYS A 45 23.38 16.91 -0.20
CA LYS A 45 22.39 16.13 -0.93
C LYS A 45 22.58 14.70 -0.46
N THR A 46 21.94 14.35 0.64
CA THR A 46 21.70 12.95 0.99
C THR A 46 20.95 12.37 -0.20
N ILE A 47 21.67 11.68 -1.08
CA ILE A 47 21.08 10.95 -2.20
C ILE A 47 20.07 10.01 -1.55
N ALA A 48 18.77 10.25 -1.79
CA ALA A 48 17.74 9.35 -1.30
C ALA A 48 18.09 7.96 -1.81
N ALA A 49 18.23 6.99 -0.90
CA ALA A 49 18.61 5.64 -1.31
C ALA A 49 17.52 5.08 -2.21
N GLU A 50 17.93 4.49 -3.33
CA GLU A 50 17.02 3.91 -4.31
C GLU A 50 16.19 2.79 -3.63
N PRO A 51 14.87 2.75 -3.82
CA PRO A 51 14.04 1.71 -3.21
C PRO A 51 14.38 0.34 -3.76
N VAL A 52 14.39 -0.67 -2.88
CA VAL A 52 14.65 -2.06 -3.30
C VAL A 52 13.48 -2.60 -4.13
N SER A 53 13.74 -3.41 -5.15
CA SER A 53 12.70 -4.09 -5.93
C SER A 53 11.76 -4.93 -5.04
N GLY A 54 10.45 -4.75 -5.19
CA GLY A 54 9.42 -5.38 -4.37
C GLY A 54 9.49 -6.90 -4.34
N GLY A 55 9.69 -7.56 -5.49
CA GLY A 55 9.77 -9.02 -5.55
C GLY A 55 10.92 -9.62 -4.73
N SER A 56 11.97 -8.83 -4.45
CA SER A 56 13.05 -9.26 -3.56
C SER A 56 12.62 -9.42 -2.09
N PHE A 57 11.49 -8.81 -1.70
CA PHE A 57 10.97 -8.89 -0.35
C PHE A 57 10.23 -10.20 -0.07
N ASN A 58 9.77 -10.92 -1.08
CA ASN A 58 8.97 -12.15 -0.92
C ASN A 58 9.65 -13.19 -0.02
N LYS A 59 10.97 -13.32 -0.12
CA LYS A 59 11.76 -14.24 0.71
C LYS A 59 11.72 -13.92 2.22
N PHE A 60 11.25 -12.74 2.61
CA PHE A 60 11.10 -12.33 4.00
C PHE A 60 9.69 -12.49 4.56
N PHE A 61 8.70 -12.76 3.69
CA PHE A 61 7.35 -13.06 4.16
C PHE A 61 7.32 -14.43 4.84
N PRO A 62 6.40 -14.62 5.80
CA PRO A 62 6.11 -15.95 6.33
C PRO A 62 5.67 -16.89 5.20
N LYS A 63 6.01 -18.16 5.33
CA LYS A 63 5.61 -19.19 4.36
C LYS A 63 4.18 -19.64 4.67
N SER A 64 3.53 -20.24 3.67
CA SER A 64 2.28 -20.97 3.91
C SER A 64 2.60 -22.24 4.71
N GLU A 65 1.81 -22.50 5.76
CA GLU A 65 2.00 -23.63 6.66
C GLU A 65 0.65 -24.05 7.27
N GLY A 66 0.40 -25.35 7.37
CA GLY A 66 -0.89 -25.89 7.81
C GLY A 66 -2.05 -25.34 6.97
N ASP A 67 -3.07 -24.81 7.64
CA ASP A 67 -4.25 -24.23 7.01
C ASP A 67 -4.05 -22.76 6.57
N TYR A 68 -2.91 -22.16 6.90
CA TYR A 68 -2.60 -20.78 6.54
C TYR A 68 -1.94 -20.71 5.17
N LYS A 69 -2.46 -19.82 4.32
CA LYS A 69 -1.93 -19.54 2.98
C LYS A 69 -1.51 -18.08 2.87
N VAL A 70 -0.31 -17.88 2.36
CA VAL A 70 0.26 -16.56 2.04
C VAL A 70 0.33 -16.42 0.52
N THR A 71 -0.49 -15.53 -0.04
CA THR A 71 -0.62 -15.31 -1.50
C THR A 71 -0.17 -13.90 -1.87
N TYR A 72 0.89 -13.76 -2.66
CA TYR A 72 1.37 -12.45 -3.13
C TYR A 72 0.35 -11.75 -4.02
N ARG A 73 0.12 -10.46 -3.79
CA ARG A 73 -0.87 -9.65 -4.52
C ARG A 73 -0.26 -8.52 -5.31
N GLN A 74 0.75 -7.86 -4.75
CA GLN A 74 1.34 -6.67 -5.35
C GLN A 74 2.82 -6.61 -5.03
N GLU A 75 3.62 -6.31 -6.04
CA GLU A 75 5.05 -6.04 -5.95
C GLU A 75 5.36 -4.83 -6.80
N LYS A 76 6.01 -3.84 -6.20
CA LYS A 76 6.45 -2.60 -6.84
C LYS A 76 7.80 -2.20 -6.24
N SER A 77 8.49 -1.24 -6.85
CA SER A 77 9.70 -0.70 -6.23
C SER A 77 9.38 -0.18 -4.82
N GLY A 78 10.15 -0.63 -3.83
CA GLY A 78 9.97 -0.32 -2.41
C GLY A 78 8.77 -0.96 -1.73
N PHE A 79 8.03 -1.87 -2.38
CA PHE A 79 6.81 -2.42 -1.78
C PHE A 79 6.50 -3.86 -2.21
N ALA A 80 6.13 -4.68 -1.23
CA ALA A 80 5.50 -5.98 -1.47
C ALA A 80 4.32 -6.18 -0.52
N GLN A 81 3.28 -6.87 -1.01
CA GLN A 81 2.12 -7.23 -0.22
C GLN A 81 1.67 -8.66 -0.54
N ALA A 82 1.36 -9.39 0.52
CA ALA A 82 0.75 -10.71 0.46
C ALA A 82 -0.55 -10.73 1.28
N LYS A 83 -1.47 -11.60 0.87
CA LYS A 83 -2.70 -11.91 1.60
C LYS A 83 -2.49 -13.14 2.45
N LEU A 84 -2.88 -13.04 3.70
CA LEU A 84 -2.99 -14.18 4.61
C LEU A 84 -4.44 -14.65 4.65
N SER A 85 -4.65 -15.94 4.38
CA SER A 85 -5.96 -16.59 4.51
C SER A 85 -5.83 -17.89 5.30
N GLN A 86 -6.89 -18.27 6.00
CA GLN A 86 -7.05 -19.60 6.62
C GLN A 86 -8.30 -20.26 6.04
N GLY A 87 -8.12 -21.40 5.38
CA GLY A 87 -9.20 -22.01 4.59
C GLY A 87 -9.73 -21.05 3.50
N SER A 88 -11.02 -20.72 3.56
CA SER A 88 -11.69 -19.77 2.63
C SER A 88 -11.75 -18.33 3.14
N THR A 89 -11.24 -18.06 4.35
CA THR A 89 -11.36 -16.75 5.01
C THR A 89 -10.08 -15.94 4.87
N ASP A 90 -10.22 -14.71 4.40
CA ASP A 90 -9.13 -13.75 4.35
C ASP A 90 -8.95 -13.10 5.73
N LEU A 91 -7.78 -13.29 6.33
CA LEU A 91 -7.51 -12.86 7.71
C LEU A 91 -6.80 -11.50 7.76
N ALA A 92 -5.77 -11.33 6.93
CA ALA A 92 -4.94 -10.14 6.97
C ALA A 92 -4.24 -9.84 5.63
N LEU A 93 -3.76 -8.60 5.50
CA LEU A 93 -2.76 -8.20 4.53
C LEU A 93 -1.41 -8.03 5.22
N LEU A 94 -0.42 -8.72 4.70
CA LEU A 94 0.98 -8.68 5.08
C LEU A 94 1.69 -7.73 4.12
N SER A 95 2.52 -6.80 4.60
CA SER A 95 3.30 -5.95 3.68
C SER A 95 4.65 -5.53 4.22
N ILE A 96 5.59 -5.32 3.29
CA ILE A 96 6.91 -4.76 3.53
C ILE A 96 7.02 -3.51 2.66
N ASN A 97 7.37 -2.38 3.27
CA ASN A 97 7.58 -1.11 2.59
C ASN A 97 8.96 -0.53 2.92
N ASP A 98 9.73 -0.23 1.88
CA ASP A 98 10.97 0.55 1.96
C ASP A 98 10.63 2.04 2.08
N ILE A 99 11.04 2.68 3.18
CA ILE A 99 10.86 4.11 3.40
C ILE A 99 12.14 4.92 3.23
N ALA A 100 13.15 4.40 2.52
CA ALA A 100 14.35 5.14 2.16
C ALA A 100 14.06 6.52 1.55
N SER A 101 13.01 6.63 0.73
CA SER A 101 12.58 7.88 0.11
C SER A 101 11.59 8.71 0.95
N ASN A 102 11.14 8.21 2.11
CA ASN A 102 10.19 8.90 2.98
C ASN A 102 10.56 8.82 4.48
N PRO A 103 11.64 9.51 4.91
CA PRO A 103 12.18 9.42 6.26
C PRO A 103 11.24 9.94 7.35
N SER A 104 10.26 10.80 7.00
CA SER A 104 9.26 11.30 7.95
C SER A 104 8.42 10.18 8.59
N SER A 105 8.29 9.04 7.92
CA SER A 105 7.57 7.87 8.45
C SER A 105 8.25 7.20 9.64
N VAL A 106 9.52 7.50 9.90
CA VAL A 106 10.33 6.90 10.98
C VAL A 106 10.02 7.51 12.35
N SER A 107 9.65 8.79 12.43
CA SER A 107 9.55 9.53 13.71
C SER A 107 8.60 8.85 14.71
N LYS A 108 7.40 8.48 14.26
CA LYS A 108 6.42 7.76 15.09
C LYS A 108 6.93 6.46 15.70
N PHE A 109 7.88 5.78 15.05
CA PHE A 109 8.49 4.57 15.58
C PHE A 109 9.55 4.89 16.64
N ARG A 110 10.30 5.99 16.47
CA ARG A 110 11.28 6.46 17.46
C ARG A 110 10.62 6.93 18.76
N GLU A 111 9.42 7.48 18.65
CA GLU A 111 8.60 7.92 19.79
C GLU A 111 7.89 6.76 20.50
N SER A 112 7.82 5.59 19.89
CA SER A 112 7.12 4.44 20.48
C SER A 112 7.94 3.76 21.56
N SER A 113 7.29 3.50 22.70
CA SER A 113 7.82 2.62 23.76
C SER A 113 7.56 1.14 23.49
N LYS A 114 6.64 0.80 22.58
CA LYS A 114 6.27 -0.59 22.26
C LYS A 114 7.31 -1.21 21.33
N LYS A 115 7.66 -2.48 21.61
CA LYS A 115 8.54 -3.28 20.75
C LYS A 115 7.93 -4.64 20.47
N ILE A 116 8.13 -5.12 19.24
CA ILE A 116 7.77 -6.47 18.81
C ILE A 116 9.01 -7.07 18.14
N ALA A 117 9.41 -8.27 18.57
CA ALA A 117 10.65 -8.92 18.14
C ALA A 117 11.91 -8.02 18.28
N GLY A 118 11.91 -7.11 19.26
CA GLY A 118 13.00 -6.16 19.51
C GLY A 118 12.97 -4.88 18.65
N TYR A 119 12.06 -4.78 17.69
CA TYR A 119 11.90 -3.62 16.81
C TYR A 119 10.84 -2.65 17.33
N PRO A 120 11.02 -1.32 17.17
CA PRO A 120 9.99 -0.35 17.53
C PRO A 120 8.69 -0.62 16.77
N ALA A 121 7.58 -0.61 17.50
CA ALA A 121 6.27 -1.00 17.00
C ALA A 121 5.25 0.11 17.20
N VAL A 122 4.32 0.29 16.25
CA VAL A 122 3.21 1.23 16.37
C VAL A 122 1.92 0.62 15.83
N THR A 123 0.81 1.01 16.43
CA THR A 123 -0.52 0.72 15.89
C THR A 123 -0.94 1.88 14.99
N GLN A 124 -1.38 1.59 13.77
CA GLN A 124 -1.79 2.58 12.76
C GLN A 124 -3.28 2.44 12.48
N GLY A 125 -4.08 3.41 12.93
CA GLY A 125 -5.54 3.28 12.91
C GLY A 125 -6.01 2.13 13.82
N LYS A 126 -7.14 1.50 13.49
CA LYS A 126 -7.74 0.44 14.33
C LYS A 126 -7.22 -0.97 14.05
N ASN A 127 -6.82 -1.22 12.80
CA ASN A 127 -6.66 -2.59 12.28
C ASN A 127 -5.23 -2.91 11.80
N THR A 128 -4.26 -2.03 12.03
CA THR A 128 -2.88 -2.24 11.54
C THR A 128 -1.86 -2.15 12.66
N THR A 129 -0.98 -3.14 12.72
CA THR A 129 0.23 -3.11 13.56
C THR A 129 1.44 -3.08 12.64
N ALA A 130 2.40 -2.22 12.95
CA ALA A 130 3.60 -2.00 12.14
C ALA A 130 4.85 -2.03 13.01
N ILE A 131 5.95 -2.54 12.47
CA ILE A 131 7.29 -2.42 13.05
C ILE A 131 8.25 -1.74 12.08
N LEU A 132 9.29 -1.12 12.63
CA LEU A 132 10.39 -0.55 11.86
C LEU A 132 11.66 -1.39 12.02
N VAL A 133 12.13 -1.93 10.90
CA VAL A 133 13.33 -2.78 10.82
C VAL A 133 14.46 -1.99 10.17
N ALA A 134 15.63 -2.00 10.80
CA ALA A 134 16.86 -1.35 10.31
C ALA A 134 16.68 0.13 9.91
N ASP A 135 15.84 0.87 10.64
CA ASP A 135 15.50 2.28 10.38
C ASP A 135 15.00 2.59 8.96
N ARG A 136 14.57 1.56 8.20
CA ARG A 136 14.26 1.68 6.77
C ARG A 136 13.05 0.88 6.31
N TYR A 137 12.83 -0.32 6.84
CA TYR A 137 11.77 -1.19 6.34
C TYR A 137 10.61 -1.22 7.32
N GLN A 138 9.44 -0.77 6.87
CA GLN A 138 8.20 -0.94 7.61
C GLN A 138 7.59 -2.30 7.26
N VAL A 139 7.46 -3.17 8.25
CA VAL A 139 6.72 -4.43 8.13
C VAL A 139 5.38 -4.25 8.82
N LYS A 140 4.29 -4.59 8.12
CA LYS A 140 2.93 -4.35 8.59
C LYS A 140 2.05 -5.57 8.43
N VAL A 141 1.15 -5.73 9.39
CA VAL A 141 0.00 -6.64 9.30
C VAL A 141 -1.26 -5.81 9.48
N THR A 142 -2.20 -5.93 8.54
CA THR A 142 -3.48 -5.23 8.56
C THR A 142 -4.61 -6.25 8.57
N SER A 143 -5.44 -6.27 9.61
CA SER A 143 -6.60 -7.16 9.71
C SER A 143 -7.58 -6.92 8.56
N GLN A 144 -8.13 -8.01 8.02
CA GLN A 144 -9.24 -8.01 7.06
C GLN A 144 -10.54 -8.56 7.67
N SER A 145 -10.45 -9.16 8.86
CA SER A 145 -11.57 -9.65 9.66
C SER A 145 -11.49 -9.06 11.07
N ASP A 146 -12.65 -8.79 11.67
CA ASP A 146 -12.75 -8.31 13.06
C ASP A 146 -12.27 -9.38 14.07
N SER A 147 -12.32 -10.66 13.67
CA SER A 147 -11.77 -11.76 14.46
C SER A 147 -10.23 -11.81 14.46
N PHE A 148 -9.56 -11.04 13.60
CA PHE A 148 -8.10 -10.97 13.55
C PHE A 148 -7.62 -9.77 14.38
N THR A 149 -7.27 -10.05 15.63
CA THR A 149 -7.04 -9.06 16.70
C THR A 149 -5.65 -8.43 16.64
N GLU A 150 -5.35 -7.51 17.56
CA GLU A 150 -4.00 -6.95 17.68
C GLU A 150 -2.96 -8.01 18.03
N SER A 151 -3.28 -8.94 18.94
CA SER A 151 -2.38 -10.02 19.32
C SER A 151 -2.01 -10.88 18.12
N ASP A 152 -3.00 -11.24 17.28
CA ASP A 152 -2.76 -12.03 16.07
C ASP A 152 -1.83 -11.28 15.10
N ARG A 153 -2.01 -9.96 14.95
CA ARG A 153 -1.11 -9.13 14.13
C ARG A 153 0.32 -9.14 14.66
N GLU A 154 0.50 -9.08 15.97
CA GLU A 154 1.84 -9.12 16.59
C GLU A 154 2.53 -10.47 16.40
N GLU A 155 1.81 -11.56 16.58
CA GLU A 155 2.32 -12.91 16.32
C GLU A 155 2.75 -13.07 14.86
N TRP A 156 1.91 -12.61 13.93
CA TRP A 156 2.24 -12.69 12.51
C TRP A 156 3.41 -11.78 12.09
N LEU A 157 3.65 -10.67 12.79
CA LEU A 157 4.83 -9.83 12.56
C LEU A 157 6.13 -10.56 12.91
N ILE A 158 6.12 -11.41 13.94
CA ILE A 158 7.29 -12.18 14.37
C ILE A 158 7.66 -13.25 13.33
N ASN A 159 6.69 -13.76 12.57
CA ASN A 159 6.90 -14.81 11.57
C ASN A 159 7.60 -14.34 10.28
N PHE A 160 7.77 -13.03 10.09
CA PHE A 160 8.62 -12.53 9.01
C PHE A 160 10.09 -12.81 9.31
N ASN A 161 10.91 -12.98 8.26
CA ASN A 161 12.36 -13.05 8.43
C ASN A 161 12.96 -11.64 8.63
N LEU A 162 12.72 -11.07 9.81
CA LEU A 162 13.12 -9.71 10.17
C LEU A 162 14.65 -9.55 10.17
N THR A 163 15.36 -10.56 10.64
CA THR A 163 16.83 -10.60 10.66
C THR A 163 17.43 -10.62 9.26
N GLY A 164 16.79 -11.31 8.32
CA GLY A 164 17.16 -11.27 6.90
C GLY A 164 16.87 -9.91 6.27
N LEU A 165 15.69 -9.33 6.57
CA LEU A 165 15.29 -8.03 6.06
C LEU A 165 16.22 -6.91 6.54
N ALA A 166 16.65 -6.96 7.81
CA ALA A 166 17.57 -5.99 8.40
C ALA A 166 18.95 -5.92 7.71
N ARG A 167 19.31 -6.93 6.93
CA ARG A 167 20.58 -7.00 6.18
C ARG A 167 20.48 -6.52 4.73
N VAL A 168 19.28 -6.15 4.28
CA VAL A 168 19.08 -5.61 2.93
C VAL A 168 19.58 -4.17 2.89
N LYS A 169 20.36 -3.85 1.86
CA LYS A 169 20.95 -2.53 1.61
C LYS A 169 20.20 -1.77 0.53
#